data_AF-A0A2U9NTJ4-F1
#
_entry.id   AF-A0A2U9NTJ4-F1
#
_cell.length_a   1.000
_cell.length_b   1.000
_cell.length_c   1.000
_cell.angle_alpha   90.00
_cell.angle_beta   90.00
_cell.angle_gamma   90.00
#
_symmetry.space_group_name_H-M   'P 1'
#
loop_
_entity.id
_entity.type
_entity.pdbx_description
1 polymer ?
#
loop_
_entity_poly.entity_id
_entity_poly.type
_entity_poly.pdbx_seq_one_letter_code
_entity_poly.pdbx_strand_id
1 'polypeptide(L)' 'MINRGSSVRILRKESYWFNQVGTVATVDQSGIRYPVVVRFENVNYSGTNTNNFALDELIEVETSPKSKAK' A
#
# COMPACT_ATOMS: atom_id res chain seq x y z
N MET A 1 -5.30 -6.85 -8.49
CA MET A 1 -3.97 -7.49 -8.45
C MET A 1 -3.03 -6.35 -8.17
N ILE A 2 -2.39 -6.36 -7.00
CA ILE A 2 -1.69 -5.19 -6.49
C ILE A 2 -0.51 -4.89 -7.40
N ASN A 3 -0.58 -3.76 -8.10
CA ASN A 3 0.46 -3.31 -9.02
C ASN A 3 1.19 -2.10 -8.43
N ARG A 4 2.37 -1.84 -8.98
CA ARG A 4 3.08 -0.58 -8.73
C ARG A 4 2.17 0.60 -9.09
N GLY A 5 2.04 1.54 -8.16
CA GLY A 5 1.18 2.71 -8.29
C GLY A 5 -0.27 2.51 -7.83
N SER A 6 -0.69 1.28 -7.51
CA SER A 6 -2.01 1.05 -6.89
C SER A 6 -2.10 1.73 -5.52
N SER A 7 -3.29 2.24 -5.20
CA SER A 7 -3.62 2.70 -3.86
C SER A 7 -4.07 1.52 -3.01
N VAL A 8 -3.47 1.35 -1.84
CA VAL A 8 -3.74 0.22 -0.94
C VAL A 8 -4.03 0.73 0.46
N ARG A 9 -5.01 0.12 1.13
CA ARG A 9 -5.33 0.31 2.54
C ARG A 9 -4.67 -0.78 3.37
N ILE A 10 -4.05 -0.37 4.48
CA ILE A 10 -3.34 -1.28 5.38
C ILE A 10 -4.29 -1.85 6.44
N LEU A 11 -4.32 -3.17 6.59
CA LEU A 11 -5.11 -3.90 7.59
C LEU A 11 -4.31 -4.36 8.81
N ARG A 12 -2.98 -4.18 8.80
CA ARG A 12 -2.10 -4.56 9.90
C ARG A 12 -2.31 -3.64 11.11
N LYS A 13 -2.87 -4.16 12.20
CA LYS A 13 -3.30 -3.38 13.39
C LYS A 13 -2.15 -2.70 14.12
N GLU A 14 -0.98 -3.32 14.12
CA GLU A 14 0.26 -2.82 14.71
C GLU A 14 0.98 -1.79 13.83
N SER A 15 0.51 -1.57 12.60
CA SER A 15 1.08 -0.56 11.71
C SER A 15 0.65 0.84 12.15
N TYR A 16 1.58 1.79 12.15
CA TYR A 16 1.29 3.22 12.30
C TYR A 16 0.24 3.69 11.29
N TRP A 17 0.23 3.10 10.10
CA TRP A 17 -0.69 3.42 9.01
C TRP A 17 -1.92 2.51 8.96
N PHE A 18 -2.33 1.89 10.07
CA PHE A 18 -3.53 1.06 10.12
C PHE A 18 -4.76 1.84 9.62
N ASN A 19 -5.52 1.23 8.69
CA ASN A 19 -6.64 1.83 7.95
C ASN A 19 -6.32 3.07 7.10
N GLN A 20 -5.05 3.48 6.98
CA GLN A 20 -4.65 4.54 6.07
C GLN A 20 -4.40 3.99 4.67
N VAL A 21 -4.51 4.88 3.68
CA VAL A 21 -4.22 4.58 2.28
C VAL A 21 -2.79 5.00 1.98
N GLY A 22 -2.05 4.13 1.30
CA GLY A 22 -0.72 4.41 0.76
C GLY A 22 -0.62 3.98 -0.69
N THR A 23 0.46 4.40 -1.34
CA THR A 23 0.73 4.09 -2.74
C THR A 23 1.81 3.04 -2.83
N VAL A 24 1.57 1.99 -3.63
CA VAL A 24 2.56 0.94 -3.85
C VAL A 24 3.73 1.48 -4.66
N ALA A 25 4.92 1.48 -4.07
CA ALA A 25 6.14 1.95 -4.72
C ALA A 25 6.73 0.86 -5.62
N THR A 26 6.82 -0.37 -5.12
CA THR A 26 7.36 -1.54 -5.81
C THR A 26 6.73 -2.82 -5.27
N VAL A 27 6.66 -3.84 -6.12
CA VAL A 27 6.22 -5.19 -5.76
C VAL A 27 7.32 -6.16 -6.17
N ASP A 28 7.87 -6.91 -5.21
CA ASP A 28 8.85 -7.96 -5.47
C ASP A 28 8.17 -9.28 -5.82
N GLN A 29 8.70 -10.01 -6.81
CA GLN A 29 8.20 -11.30 -7.28
C GLN A 29 9.07 -12.48 -6.80
N SER A 30 10.13 -12.21 -6.05
CA SER A 30 11.12 -13.21 -5.61
C SER A 30 10.63 -14.16 -4.51
N GLY A 31 9.37 -14.04 -4.06
CA GLY A 31 8.78 -14.90 -3.02
C GLY A 31 9.11 -14.49 -1.57
N ILE A 32 9.50 -13.24 -1.34
CA ILE A 32 9.75 -12.70 0.00
C ILE A 32 8.42 -12.59 0.77
N ARG A 33 8.45 -12.82 2.09
CA ARG A 33 7.27 -12.72 2.98
C ARG A 33 6.53 -11.38 2.90
N TYR A 34 7.25 -10.27 2.74
CA TYR A 34 6.68 -8.91 2.66
C TYR A 34 7.12 -8.25 1.35
N PRO A 35 6.53 -8.63 0.21
CA PRO A 35 7.02 -8.24 -1.11
C PRO A 35 6.56 -6.83 -1.53
N VAL A 36 5.56 -6.26 -0.87
CA VAL A 36 4.97 -4.98 -1.29
C VAL A 36 5.55 -3.84 -0.47
N VAL A 37 6.20 -2.90 -1.15
CA VAL A 37 6.67 -1.66 -0.53
C VAL A 37 5.63 -0.57 -0.76
N VAL A 38 5.11 0.00 0.32
CA VAL A 38 4.10 1.06 0.30
C VAL A 38 4.71 2.36 0.80
N ARG A 39 4.49 3.45 0.08
CA ARG A 39 4.84 4.81 0.47
C ARG A 39 3.59 5.55 0.95
N PHE A 40 3.74 6.27 2.05
CA PHE A 40 2.71 7.11 2.65
C PHE A 40 3.10 8.58 2.61
N GLU A 41 2.09 9.43 2.73
CA GLU A 41 2.29 10.87 2.92
C GLU A 41 2.73 11.18 4.36
N ASN A 42 2.11 10.50 5.33
CA ASN A 42 2.45 10.65 6.74
C ASN A 42 3.76 9.92 7.10
N VAL A 43 4.61 10.61 7.83
CA VAL A 43 5.86 10.07 8.37
C VAL A 43 5.59 9.44 9.75
N ASN A 44 6.19 8.28 10.03
CA ASN A 44 6.10 7.65 11.35
C ASN A 44 7.06 8.29 12.37
N TYR A 45 7.01 7.82 13.62
CA TYR A 45 7.87 8.29 14.71
C TYR A 45 9.38 8.12 14.45
N SER A 46 9.76 7.23 13.53
CA SER A 46 11.16 6.99 13.14
C SER A 46 11.61 7.86 11.97
N GLY A 47 10.79 8.81 11.50
CA GLY A 47 11.14 9.67 10.37
C GLY A 47 11.03 8.98 9.00
N THR A 48 10.36 7.82 8.93
CA THR A 48 10.21 7.03 7.70
C THR A 48 8.77 7.03 7.22
N ASN A 49 8.57 7.09 5.90
CA ASN A 49 7.24 7.05 5.26
C ASN A 49 7.07 5.86 4.30
N THR A 50 7.96 4.88 4.37
CA THR A 50 7.91 3.67 3.54
C THR A 50 7.99 2.45 4.43
N ASN A 51 7.21 1.41 4.11
CA ASN A 51 7.23 0.14 4.84
C ASN A 51 6.82 -1.03 3.93
N ASN A 52 7.16 -2.24 4.35
CA ASN A 52 6.93 -3.48 3.63
C ASN A 52 5.74 -4.24 4.25
N PHE A 53 4.87 -4.75 3.39
CA PHE A 53 3.64 -5.45 3.76
C PHE A 53 3.47 -6.74 2.96
N ALA A 54 2.70 -7.66 3.53
CA ALA A 54 2.29 -8.88 2.85
C ALA A 54 0.99 -8.63 2.07
N LEU A 55 0.69 -9.51 1.12
CA LEU A 55 -0.46 -9.35 0.23
C LEU A 55 -1.81 -9.50 0.96
N ASP A 56 -1.84 -10.27 2.04
CA ASP A 56 -3.01 -10.51 2.89
C ASP A 56 -3.35 -9.32 3.81
N GLU A 57 -2.39 -8.43 4.03
CA GLU A 57 -2.52 -7.26 4.92
C GLU A 57 -2.94 -6.00 4.16
N LEU A 58 -3.12 -6.11 2.85
CA LEU A 58 -3.36 -5.01 1.93
C LEU A 58 -4.70 -5.21 1.23
N ILE A 59 -5.53 -4.16 1.26
CA ILE A 59 -6.73 -4.08 0.40
C ILE A 59 -6.48 -3.01 -0.65
N GLU A 60 -6.54 -3.39 -1.91
CA GLU A 60 -6.53 -2.43 -3.02
C GLU A 60 -7.80 -1.56 -2.92
N VAL A 61 -7.61 -0.25 -2.75
CA VAL A 61 -8.70 0.71 -2.77
C VAL A 61 -8.68 1.31 -4.17
N GLU A 62 -9.61 0.90 -5.02
CA GLU A 62 -9.81 1.58 -6.29
C GLU A 62 -10.22 3.03 -6.00
N THR A 63 -9.29 3.96 -6.15
CA THR A 63 -9.64 5.36 -6.44
C THR A 63 -10.08 5.43 -7.89
N SER A 64 -11.19 4.76 -8.21
CA SER A 64 -11.93 4.98 -9.43
C SER A 64 -12.89 6.14 -9.17
N PRO A 65 -12.99 7.06 -10.12
CA PRO A 65 -14.09 6.87 -11.04
C PRO A 65 -13.54 6.54 -12.41
N LYS A 66 -13.51 5.25 -12.75
CA LYS A 66 -13.83 4.84 -14.12
C LYS A 66 -15.29 5.21 -14.40
N SER A 67 -15.57 6.48 -14.68
CA SER A 67 -16.82 6.90 -15.33
C SER A 67 -16.70 8.29 -15.97
N LYS A 68 -16.98 8.32 -17.29
CA LYS A 68 -17.27 9.46 -18.21
C LYS A 68 -16.03 10.19 -18.77
N ALA A 69 -15.87 10.42 -20.08
CA ALA A 69 -16.80 10.53 -21.22
C ALA A 69 -16.09 10.00 -22.52
N LYS A 70 -16.76 9.19 -23.33
CA LYS A 70 -17.47 9.50 -24.60
C LYS A 70 -16.58 10.14 -25.66
#